data_AF-A0A9D4HXQ5-F1
#
_entry.id   AF-A0A9D4HXQ5-F1
#
_cell.length_a   1.000
_cell.length_b   1.000
_cell.length_c   1.000
_cell.angle_alpha   90.00
_cell.angle_beta   90.00
_cell.angle_gamma   90.00
#
_symmetry.space_group_name_H-M   'P 1'
#
loop_
_entity.id
_entity.type
_entity.pdbx_description
1 polymer ?
#
loop_
_entity_poly.entity_id
_entity_poly.type
_entity_poly.pdbx_seq_one_letter_code
_entity_poly.pdbx_strand_id
1 'polypeptide(L)'
;MGTSSVSIGKDLLLALLGACTLEAAIFTPEQDADIQSYIEKVLECRNIPGLSIAVVKGEKSWARGFGFEDLETRQPVENTTHFLPKRSYQLEQFAFQDNDTTNQVTVADLLTHQTGVSAAGDYGLIAGYPEGTNRNDLAWYVLQHIHRYILNF
;
A
#
# COMPACT_ATOMS: atom_id res chain seq x y z
N MET A 1 -64.72 28.15 -24.20
CA MET A 1 -63.60 28.39 -25.14
C MET A 1 -62.60 29.27 -24.41
N GLY A 2 -61.58 28.67 -23.80
CA GLY A 2 -60.47 29.37 -23.13
C GLY A 2 -59.19 28.72 -23.60
N THR A 3 -58.45 29.43 -24.44
CA THR A 3 -57.26 28.97 -25.14
C THR A 3 -55.99 29.30 -24.36
N SER A 4 -55.08 28.32 -24.31
CA SER A 4 -53.60 28.45 -24.31
C SER A 4 -52.95 29.15 -23.10
N SER A 5 -51.87 28.65 -22.49
CA SER A 5 -50.67 28.13 -23.14
C SER A 5 -49.84 27.35 -22.11
N VAL A 6 -49.54 26.08 -22.40
CA VAL A 6 -48.55 25.31 -21.64
C VAL A 6 -47.19 25.65 -22.22
N SER A 7 -46.30 26.21 -21.39
CA SER A 7 -44.95 26.62 -21.79
C SER A 7 -44.03 25.40 -21.85
N ILE A 8 -44.01 24.72 -22.99
CA ILE A 8 -43.24 23.49 -23.26
C ILE A 8 -41.72 23.78 -23.34
N GLY A 9 -41.31 25.06 -23.32
CA GLY A 9 -39.92 25.48 -23.59
C GLY A 9 -38.93 25.41 -22.42
N LYS A 10 -39.38 25.48 -21.16
CA LYS A 10 -38.45 25.48 -20.01
C LYS A 10 -38.08 24.06 -19.54
N ASP A 11 -39.00 23.13 -19.68
CA ASP A 11 -38.86 21.78 -19.16
C ASP A 11 -37.96 20.91 -20.06
N LEU A 12 -37.89 21.21 -21.36
CA LEU A 12 -37.03 20.50 -22.31
C LEU A 12 -35.55 20.92 -22.20
N LEU A 13 -35.27 22.15 -21.77
CA LEU A 13 -33.89 22.66 -21.63
C LEU A 13 -33.18 22.06 -20.41
N LEU A 14 -33.93 21.73 -19.35
CA LEU A 14 -33.38 21.15 -18.12
C LEU A 14 -33.05 19.65 -18.26
N ALA A 15 -33.65 18.97 -19.23
CA ALA A 15 -33.35 17.57 -19.56
C ALA A 15 -32.02 17.42 -20.34
N LEU A 16 -31.57 18.45 -21.08
CA LEU A 16 -30.34 18.39 -21.88
C LEU A 16 -29.05 18.59 -21.06
N LEU A 17 -29.12 19.26 -19.90
CA LEU A 17 -28.00 19.39 -18.95
C LEU A 17 -27.84 18.14 -18.06
N GLY A 18 -28.76 17.17 -18.17
CA GLY A 18 -28.77 15.92 -17.43
C GLY A 18 -28.08 14.75 -18.13
N ALA A 19 -27.35 14.98 -19.24
CA ALA A 19 -26.37 14.02 -19.74
C ALA A 19 -25.12 14.08 -18.84
N CYS A 20 -25.30 13.71 -17.56
CA CYS A 20 -24.22 13.33 -16.68
C CYS A 20 -23.39 12.31 -17.45
N THR A 21 -22.15 12.64 -17.76
CA THR A 21 -21.21 11.70 -18.36
C THR A 21 -21.27 10.44 -17.51
N LEU A 22 -21.73 9.34 -18.09
CA LEU A 22 -21.70 8.06 -17.42
C LEU A 22 -20.24 7.62 -17.45
N GLU A 23 -19.44 8.18 -16.54
CA GLU A 23 -18.08 7.73 -16.29
C GLU A 23 -18.19 6.22 -16.06
N ALA A 24 -17.57 5.46 -16.94
CA ALA A 24 -17.73 4.03 -16.91
C ALA A 24 -16.93 3.49 -15.72
N ALA A 25 -17.61 3.31 -14.58
CA ALA A 25 -17.02 2.77 -13.36
C ALA A 25 -16.37 1.40 -13.61
N ILE A 26 -15.38 1.04 -12.79
CA ILE A 26 -14.73 -0.28 -12.86
C ILE A 26 -15.70 -1.38 -12.42
N PHE A 27 -16.54 -1.08 -11.42
CA PHE A 27 -17.47 -2.00 -10.78
C PHE A 27 -18.91 -1.51 -10.94
N THR A 28 -19.87 -2.45 -10.93
CA THR A 28 -21.27 -2.10 -10.75
C THR A 28 -21.52 -1.64 -9.30
N PRO A 29 -22.60 -0.89 -9.01
CA PRO A 29 -22.91 -0.47 -7.64
C PRO A 29 -23.07 -1.63 -6.65
N GLU A 30 -23.61 -2.76 -7.11
CA GLU A 30 -23.75 -3.99 -6.33
C GLU A 30 -22.37 -4.59 -5.98
N GLN A 31 -21.47 -4.68 -6.97
CA GLN A 31 -20.11 -5.16 -6.77
C GLN A 31 -19.31 -4.26 -5.82
N ASP A 32 -19.47 -2.93 -5.92
CA ASP A 32 -18.82 -1.97 -5.01
C ASP A 32 -19.26 -2.23 -3.55
N ALA A 33 -20.55 -2.47 -3.32
CA ALA A 33 -21.07 -2.79 -1.99
C ALA A 33 -20.54 -4.14 -1.46
N ASP A 34 -20.50 -5.17 -2.31
CA ASP A 34 -19.97 -6.49 -1.94
C ASP A 34 -18.49 -6.43 -1.58
N ILE A 35 -17.69 -5.68 -2.36
CA ILE A 35 -16.26 -5.46 -2.10
C ILE A 35 -16.07 -4.73 -0.77
N GLN A 36 -16.84 -3.67 -0.51
CA GLN A 36 -16.76 -2.92 0.75
C GLN A 36 -17.06 -3.82 1.95
N SER A 37 -18.16 -4.60 1.90
CA SER A 37 -18.52 -5.53 2.97
C SER A 37 -17.46 -6.61 3.19
N TYR A 38 -16.84 -7.12 2.12
CA TYR A 38 -15.76 -8.09 2.22
C TYR A 38 -14.53 -7.49 2.91
N ILE A 39 -14.13 -6.27 2.53
CA ILE A 39 -12.96 -5.60 3.10
C ILE A 39 -13.16 -5.33 4.59
N GLU A 40 -14.35 -4.86 4.99
CA GLU A 40 -14.68 -4.64 6.41
C GLU A 40 -14.51 -5.91 7.24
N LYS A 41 -14.96 -7.07 6.72
CA LYS A 41 -14.76 -8.37 7.39
C LYS A 41 -13.27 -8.72 7.50
N VAL A 42 -12.47 -8.42 6.47
CA VAL A 42 -11.03 -8.69 6.49
C VAL A 42 -10.31 -7.81 7.51
N LEU A 43 -10.68 -6.52 7.60
CA LEU A 43 -10.12 -5.60 8.59
C LEU A 43 -10.35 -6.11 10.02
N GLU A 44 -11.57 -6.57 10.30
CA GLU A 44 -11.92 -7.15 11.60
C GLU A 44 -11.19 -8.47 11.85
N CYS A 45 -11.24 -9.42 10.90
CA CYS A 45 -10.66 -10.75 11.05
C CYS A 45 -9.12 -10.73 11.20
N ARG A 46 -8.44 -9.71 10.67
CA ARG A 46 -6.99 -9.57 10.70
C ARG A 46 -6.49 -8.50 11.66
N ASN A 47 -7.39 -7.83 12.40
CA ASN A 47 -7.07 -6.70 13.28
C ASN A 47 -6.25 -5.62 12.56
N ILE A 48 -6.62 -5.29 11.32
CA ILE A 48 -5.96 -4.25 10.53
C ILE A 48 -6.65 -2.92 10.85
N PRO A 49 -5.93 -1.90 11.35
CA PRO A 49 -6.53 -0.65 11.79
C PRO A 49 -7.11 0.17 10.64
N GLY A 50 -6.41 0.21 9.50
CA GLY A 50 -6.83 0.94 8.30
C GLY A 50 -6.10 0.45 7.06
N LEU A 51 -6.74 0.63 5.90
CA LEU A 51 -6.27 0.17 4.59
C LEU A 51 -6.79 1.10 3.50
N SER A 52 -5.97 1.39 2.49
CA SER A 52 -6.41 2.06 1.26
C SER A 52 -6.17 1.13 0.07
N ILE A 53 -7.18 0.97 -0.78
CA ILE A 53 -7.13 0.12 -1.98
C ILE A 53 -7.45 0.96 -3.20
N ALA A 54 -6.61 0.84 -4.24
CA ALA A 54 -6.86 1.39 -5.56
C ALA A 54 -6.81 0.28 -6.62
N VAL A 55 -7.78 0.29 -7.53
CA VAL A 55 -7.89 -0.62 -8.68
C VAL A 55 -7.88 0.24 -9.94
N VAL A 56 -7.00 -0.09 -10.87
CA VAL A 56 -6.88 0.59 -12.17
C VAL A 56 -7.10 -0.43 -13.28
N LYS A 57 -7.99 -0.13 -14.22
CA LYS A 57 -8.30 -0.98 -15.38
C LYS A 57 -8.35 -0.13 -16.65
N GLY A 58 -7.24 -0.17 -17.41
CA GLY A 58 -7.06 0.73 -18.55
C GLY A 58 -7.07 2.18 -18.08
N GLU A 59 -7.93 3.01 -18.66
CA GLU A 59 -8.07 4.43 -18.30
C GLU A 59 -8.97 4.67 -17.07
N LYS A 60 -9.52 3.62 -16.47
CA LYS A 60 -10.46 3.72 -15.34
C LYS A 60 -9.73 3.48 -14.02
N SER A 61 -10.14 4.22 -12.97
CA SER A 61 -9.64 4.06 -11.60
C SER A 61 -10.78 4.01 -10.59
N TRP A 62 -10.64 3.17 -9.57
CA TRP A 62 -11.49 3.11 -8.37
C TRP A 62 -10.56 3.11 -7.16
N ALA A 63 -10.81 3.96 -6.16
CA ALA A 63 -9.99 4.00 -4.96
C ALA A 63 -10.85 4.31 -3.74
N ARG A 64 -10.63 3.59 -2.63
CA ARG A 64 -11.28 3.84 -1.34
C ARG A 64 -10.33 3.55 -0.17
N GLY A 65 -10.47 4.37 0.87
CA GLY A 65 -9.93 4.12 2.21
C GLY A 65 -10.94 3.42 3.11
N PHE A 66 -10.44 2.57 4.01
CA PHE A 66 -11.21 1.80 4.97
C PHE A 66 -10.52 1.82 6.33
N GLY A 67 -11.31 1.79 7.40
CA GLY A 67 -10.80 1.84 8.77
C GLY A 67 -10.23 3.21 9.14
N PHE A 68 -9.26 3.22 10.04
CA PHE A 68 -8.67 4.42 10.62
C PHE A 68 -7.19 4.54 10.27
N GLU A 69 -6.76 5.73 9.85
CA GLU A 69 -5.35 6.07 9.65
C GLU A 69 -4.60 6.10 10.98
N ASP A 70 -5.28 6.59 12.02
CA ASP A 70 -4.74 6.75 13.36
C ASP A 70 -5.77 6.26 14.39
N LEU A 71 -5.34 5.35 15.26
CA LEU A 71 -6.17 4.74 16.30
C LEU A 71 -6.47 5.68 17.46
N GLU A 72 -5.59 6.65 17.72
CA GLU A 72 -5.75 7.62 18.80
C GLU A 72 -6.73 8.71 18.39
N THR A 73 -6.49 9.33 17.22
CA THR A 73 -7.34 10.41 16.71
C THR A 73 -8.61 9.89 16.00
N ARG A 74 -8.66 8.59 15.70
CA ARG A 74 -9.76 7.92 14.97
C ARG A 74 -10.08 8.60 13.63
N GLN A 75 -9.07 9.14 12.97
CA GLN A 75 -9.24 9.71 11.64
C GLN A 75 -9.46 8.60 10.62
N PRO A 76 -10.48 8.69 9.76
CA PRO A 76 -10.72 7.68 8.73
C PRO A 76 -9.59 7.69 7.71
N VAL A 77 -9.31 6.53 7.11
CA VAL A 77 -8.42 6.47 5.96
C VAL A 77 -9.10 7.11 4.76
N GLU A 78 -8.42 8.06 4.13
CA GLU A 78 -8.85 8.72 2.90
C GLU A 78 -7.98 8.29 1.71
N ASN A 79 -8.43 8.61 0.49
CA ASN A 79 -7.65 8.33 -0.74
C ASN A 79 -6.35 9.14 -0.82
N THR A 80 -6.18 10.13 0.06
CA THR A 80 -5.00 10.99 0.20
C THR A 80 -4.16 10.65 1.43
N THR A 81 -4.55 9.67 2.24
CA THR A 81 -3.79 9.23 3.42
C THR A 81 -2.44 8.67 2.97
N HIS A 82 -1.36 9.18 3.55
CA HIS A 82 0.00 8.76 3.23
C HIS A 82 0.50 7.73 4.24
N PHE A 83 0.51 6.46 3.84
CA PHE A 83 1.13 5.40 4.62
C PHE A 83 2.64 5.42 4.42
N LEU A 84 3.38 5.89 5.43
CA LEU A 84 4.84 5.88 5.39
C LEU A 84 5.36 4.45 5.51
N PRO A 85 6.19 3.97 4.55
CA PRO A 85 6.90 2.73 4.76
C PRO A 85 7.86 2.91 5.94
N LYS A 86 8.00 1.87 6.78
CA LYS A 86 8.94 1.86 7.91
C LYS A 86 10.40 2.17 7.52
N ARG A 87 10.76 2.13 6.23
CA ARG A 87 12.07 2.52 5.71
C ARG A 87 11.92 3.24 4.35
N SER A 88 12.14 4.55 4.35
CA SER A 88 12.34 5.35 3.14
C SER A 88 13.82 5.29 2.76
N TYR A 89 14.16 4.61 1.66
CA TYR A 89 15.54 4.59 1.17
C TYR A 89 15.69 5.58 0.01
N GLN A 90 16.17 6.78 0.33
CA GLN A 90 16.80 7.65 -0.67
C GLN A 90 18.24 7.14 -0.85
N LEU A 91 18.45 6.28 -1.84
CA LEU A 91 19.80 5.83 -2.20
C LEU A 91 20.43 6.90 -3.10
N GLU A 92 21.12 7.87 -2.49
CA GLU A 92 21.87 8.85 -3.26
C GLU A 92 23.14 8.24 -3.87
N GLN A 93 23.74 7.21 -3.23
CA GLN A 93 24.87 6.44 -3.76
C GLN A 93 24.83 4.99 -3.22
N PHE A 94 24.97 4.01 -4.10
CA PHE A 94 25.04 2.60 -3.75
C PHE A 94 26.51 2.17 -3.62
N ALA A 95 26.96 1.90 -2.41
CA ALA A 95 28.29 1.38 -2.13
C ALA A 95 28.21 0.32 -1.03
N PHE A 96 28.95 -0.77 -1.20
CA PHE A 96 29.16 -1.75 -0.13
C PHE A 96 30.31 -1.30 0.77
N GLN A 97 30.42 -1.92 1.95
CA GLN A 97 31.52 -1.60 2.88
C GLN A 97 32.90 -1.87 2.29
N ASP A 98 32.97 -2.84 1.38
CA ASP A 98 34.18 -3.26 0.72
C ASP A 98 34.19 -2.81 -0.75
N ASN A 99 35.37 -2.40 -1.23
CA ASN A 99 35.54 -1.86 -2.58
C ASN A 99 35.46 -2.97 -3.64
N ASP A 100 35.94 -4.18 -3.34
CA ASP A 100 35.87 -5.28 -4.31
C ASP A 100 34.42 -5.70 -4.55
N THR A 101 33.62 -5.77 -3.48
CA THR A 101 32.17 -6.04 -3.56
C THR A 101 31.43 -4.91 -4.27
N THR A 102 31.80 -3.64 -4.00
CA THR A 102 31.25 -2.46 -4.70
C THR A 102 31.48 -2.50 -6.21
N ASN A 103 32.61 -3.05 -6.65
CA ASN A 103 32.96 -3.14 -8.07
C ASN A 103 32.40 -4.39 -8.78
N GLN A 104 32.02 -5.42 -8.04
CA GLN A 104 31.58 -6.71 -8.60
C GLN A 104 30.06 -6.91 -8.54
N VAL A 105 29.37 -6.25 -7.60
CA VAL A 105 27.93 -6.41 -7.42
C VAL A 105 27.18 -5.26 -8.07
N THR A 106 26.31 -5.58 -9.02
CA THR A 106 25.49 -4.58 -9.69
C THR A 106 24.14 -4.38 -9.02
N VAL A 107 23.49 -3.26 -9.31
CA VAL A 107 22.08 -3.03 -8.92
C VAL A 107 21.18 -4.11 -9.52
N ALA A 108 21.49 -4.63 -10.72
CA ALA A 108 20.74 -5.71 -11.34
C ALA A 108 20.82 -7.00 -10.52
N ASP A 109 22.02 -7.38 -10.05
CA ASP A 109 22.21 -8.58 -9.23
C ASP A 109 21.41 -8.52 -7.92
N LEU A 110 21.25 -7.33 -7.33
CA LEU A 110 20.40 -7.13 -6.17
C LEU A 110 18.91 -7.29 -6.49
N LEU A 111 18.46 -6.68 -7.59
CA LEU A 111 17.07 -6.73 -8.01
C LEU A 111 16.64 -8.12 -8.47
N THR A 112 17.60 -8.96 -8.92
CA THR A 112 17.36 -10.36 -9.30
C THR A 112 17.66 -11.35 -8.17
N HIS A 113 18.02 -10.87 -6.97
CA HIS A 113 18.43 -11.72 -5.84
C HIS A 113 19.61 -12.67 -6.17
N GLN A 114 20.49 -12.27 -7.08
CA GLN A 114 21.65 -13.04 -7.52
C GLN A 114 22.91 -12.77 -6.68
N THR A 115 22.87 -11.77 -5.79
CA THR A 115 23.97 -11.46 -4.87
C THR A 115 24.20 -12.50 -3.78
N GLY A 116 23.30 -13.48 -3.63
CA GLY A 116 23.35 -14.45 -2.54
C GLY A 116 22.98 -13.86 -1.17
N VAL A 117 22.53 -12.60 -1.14
CA VAL A 117 22.13 -11.91 0.09
C VAL A 117 20.68 -12.27 0.44
N SER A 118 20.50 -12.95 1.58
CA SER A 118 19.18 -13.33 2.08
C SER A 118 18.46 -12.15 2.77
N ALA A 119 17.14 -12.06 2.61
CA ALA A 119 16.35 -10.91 3.08
C ALA A 119 16.20 -10.78 4.61
N ALA A 120 16.64 -11.78 5.41
CA ALA A 120 16.20 -11.88 6.81
C ALA A 120 17.27 -12.20 7.86
N GLY A 121 18.53 -12.48 7.51
CA GLY A 121 19.53 -12.94 8.50
C GLY A 121 20.88 -12.22 8.49
N ASP A 122 21.25 -11.60 7.38
CA ASP A 122 22.64 -11.25 7.11
C ASP A 122 22.99 -9.77 7.32
N TYR A 123 22.29 -9.09 8.24
CA TYR A 123 22.66 -7.73 8.62
C TYR A 123 24.14 -7.62 9.03
N GLY A 124 24.72 -8.66 9.64
CA GLY A 124 26.15 -8.71 9.95
C GLY A 124 27.06 -8.98 8.76
N LEU A 125 26.55 -9.56 7.68
CA LEU A 125 27.32 -9.81 6.45
C LEU A 125 27.44 -8.53 5.59
N ILE A 126 26.39 -7.70 5.58
CA ILE A 126 26.35 -6.46 4.77
C ILE A 126 26.85 -5.24 5.55
N ALA A 127 26.53 -5.16 6.85
CA ALA A 127 26.85 -4.00 7.68
C ALA A 127 28.04 -4.22 8.63
N GLY A 128 28.69 -5.39 8.58
CA GLY A 128 29.71 -5.79 9.53
C GLY A 128 29.12 -6.01 10.93
N TYR A 129 29.80 -6.83 11.73
CA TYR A 129 29.48 -6.90 13.16
C TYR A 129 30.20 -5.76 13.89
N PRO A 130 29.57 -5.12 14.89
CA PRO A 130 30.26 -4.15 15.71
C PRO A 130 31.49 -4.78 16.37
N GLU A 131 32.60 -4.03 16.42
CA GLU A 131 33.86 -4.52 16.94
C GLU A 131 33.70 -5.00 18.39
N GLY A 132 34.20 -6.21 18.70
CA GLY A 132 34.09 -6.83 20.01
C GLY A 132 32.95 -7.85 20.19
N THR A 133 32.16 -8.12 19.15
CA THR A 133 31.08 -9.13 19.23
C THR A 133 31.65 -10.54 19.11
N ASN A 134 31.42 -11.40 20.12
CA ASN A 134 31.92 -12.77 20.14
C ASN A 134 30.87 -13.76 19.58
N ARG A 135 31.30 -14.95 19.14
CA ARG A 135 30.39 -15.96 18.52
C ARG A 135 29.18 -16.32 19.41
N ASN A 136 29.35 -16.26 20.72
CA ASN A 136 28.28 -16.53 21.69
C ASN A 136 27.26 -15.40 21.77
N ASP A 137 27.69 -14.15 21.54
CA ASP A 137 26.81 -12.98 21.55
C ASP A 137 25.91 -12.97 20.30
N LEU A 138 26.44 -13.45 19.16
CA LEU A 138 25.69 -13.63 17.92
C LEU A 138 24.58 -14.68 18.05
N ALA A 139 24.86 -15.78 18.75
CA ALA A 139 23.87 -16.83 18.98
C ALA A 139 22.65 -16.30 19.74
N TRP A 140 22.85 -15.42 20.73
CA TRP A 140 21.76 -14.78 21.48
C TRP A 140 20.92 -13.83 20.63
N TYR A 141 21.54 -13.03 19.76
CA TYR A 141 20.83 -12.14 18.84
C TYR A 141 19.98 -12.89 17.82
N VAL A 142 20.52 -13.96 17.23
CA VAL A 142 19.80 -14.82 16.28
C VAL A 142 18.66 -15.55 16.98
N LEU A 143 18.89 -16.09 18.18
CA LEU A 143 17.85 -16.76 18.96
C LEU A 143 16.71 -15.82 19.36
N GLN A 144 16.99 -14.58 19.80
CA GLN A 144 15.92 -13.61 20.12
C GLN A 144 15.07 -13.25 18.89
N HIS A 145 15.69 -13.12 17.71
CA HIS A 145 14.95 -12.82 16.48
C HIS A 145 14.09 -14.00 16.03
N ILE A 146 14.62 -15.23 16.11
CA ILE A 146 13.85 -16.45 15.81
C ILE A 146 12.70 -16.63 16.81
N HIS A 147 12.94 -16.39 18.11
CA HIS A 147 11.92 -16.51 19.16
C HIS A 147 10.75 -15.53 18.93
N ARG A 148 11.03 -14.31 18.44
CA ARG A 148 10.01 -13.30 18.12
C ARG A 148 9.16 -13.66 16.89
N TYR A 149 9.71 -14.45 15.96
CA TYR A 149 8.99 -14.94 14.78
C TYR A 149 8.19 -16.23 15.04
N ILE A 150 8.62 -17.07 15.99
CA ILE A 150 7.94 -18.34 16.29
C ILE A 150 6.78 -18.17 17.28
N LEU A 151 6.82 -17.20 18.20
CA LEU A 151 5.78 -17.02 19.23
C LEU A 151 4.64 -16.05 18.87
N ASN A 152 4.64 -15.46 17.67
CA ASN A 152 3.53 -14.60 17.20
C ASN A 152 2.72 -15.29 16.09
N PHE A 153 2.48 -16.59 16.24
CA PHE A 153 1.40 -17.34 15.57
C PHE A 153 0.44 -17.88 16.62
#